data_AF-A0A660Z5M5-F1
#
_entry.id   AF-A0A660Z5M5-F1
#
_cell.length_a   1.000
_cell.length_b   1.000
_cell.length_c   1.000
_cell.angle_alpha   90.00
_cell.angle_beta   90.00
_cell.angle_gamma   90.00
#
_symmetry.space_group_name_H-M   'P 1'
#
loop_
_entity.id
_entity.type
_entity.pdbx_description
1 polymer ?
#
loop_
_entity_poly.entity_id
_entity_poly.type
_entity_poly.pdbx_seq_one_letter_code
_entity_poly.pdbx_strand_id
1 'polypeptide(L)'
;MNSMQNKIIAMAQLVSFLAMWIFVIGIIIWIINLISISVELQDAPGVSLGISLVAIPVFITLACILTYAYFGFKKNTSNLKNHSED
;
A
#
# COMPACT_ATOMS: atom_id res chain seq x y z
N MET A 1 -18.36 21.15 10.82
CA MET A 1 -18.07 20.28 9.66
C MET A 1 -19.15 19.22 9.58
N ASN A 2 -19.78 18.98 8.42
CA ASN A 2 -20.97 18.13 8.31
C ASN A 2 -20.61 16.65 8.55
N SER A 3 -21.39 15.92 9.35
CA SER A 3 -21.14 14.49 9.68
C SER A 3 -21.10 13.60 8.42
N MET A 4 -21.81 14.00 7.37
CA MET A 4 -21.81 13.34 6.07
C MET A 4 -20.46 13.51 5.33
N GLN A 5 -19.84 14.70 5.40
CA GLN A 5 -18.54 14.96 4.80
C GLN A 5 -17.44 14.11 5.47
N ASN A 6 -17.46 14.01 6.80
CA ASN A 6 -16.49 13.19 7.54
C ASN A 6 -16.59 11.70 7.17
N LYS A 7 -17.81 11.18 6.97
CA LYS A 7 -18.04 9.80 6.51
C LYS A 7 -17.50 9.58 5.10
N ILE A 8 -17.72 10.52 4.18
CA ILE A 8 -17.21 10.42 2.81
C ILE A 8 -15.68 10.43 2.80
N ILE A 9 -15.04 11.31 3.58
CA ILE A 9 -13.58 11.38 3.69
C ILE A 9 -13.01 10.07 4.26
N ALA A 10 -13.62 9.53 5.32
CA ALA A 10 -13.18 8.27 5.93
C ALA A 10 -13.35 7.08 4.97
N MET A 11 -14.44 7.05 4.20
CA MET A 11 -14.71 6.00 3.23
C MET A 11 -13.75 6.09 2.03
N ALA A 12 -13.46 7.29 1.53
CA ALA A 12 -12.47 7.52 0.49
C ALA A 12 -11.08 7.07 0.93
N GLN A 13 -10.65 7.42 2.16
CA GLN A 13 -9.36 6.98 2.69
C GLN A 13 -9.27 5.44 2.80
N LEU A 14 -10.33 4.77 3.24
CA LEU A 14 -10.38 3.31 3.34
C LEU A 14 -10.32 2.64 1.96
N VAL A 15 -11.05 3.18 0.98
CA VAL A 15 -11.02 2.70 -0.41
C VAL A 15 -9.64 2.89 -1.01
N SER A 16 -9.00 4.05 -0.84
CA SER A 16 -7.64 4.31 -1.31
C SER A 16 -6.62 3.36 -0.66
N PHE A 17 -6.77 3.09 0.64
CA PHE A 17 -5.92 2.15 1.36
C PHE A 17 -6.03 0.72 0.79
N LEU A 18 -7.25 0.23 0.60
CA LEU A 18 -7.50 -1.09 0.01
C LEU A 18 -7.00 -1.17 -1.43
N ALA A 19 -7.28 -0.15 -2.24
CA ALA A 19 -6.83 -0.09 -3.64
C ALA A 19 -5.30 -0.12 -3.74
N MET A 20 -4.60 0.60 -2.85
CA MET A 20 -3.13 0.57 -2.77
C MET A 20 -2.61 -0.83 -2.45
N TRP A 21 -3.16 -1.51 -1.44
CA TRP A 21 -2.72 -2.85 -1.07
C TRP A 21 -2.99 -3.88 -2.18
N ILE A 22 -4.15 -3.81 -2.82
CA ILE A 22 -4.48 -4.65 -3.99
C ILE A 22 -3.47 -4.39 -5.12
N PHE A 23 -3.14 -3.13 -5.38
CA PHE A 23 -2.15 -2.77 -6.39
C PHE A 23 -0.77 -3.35 -6.08
N VAL A 24 -0.29 -3.21 -4.83
CA VAL A 24 1.00 -3.76 -4.40
C VAL A 24 1.04 -5.28 -4.55
N ILE A 25 0.00 -5.98 -4.10
CA ILE A 25 -0.09 -7.45 -4.27
C ILE A 25 -0.13 -7.81 -5.75
N GLY A 26 -0.88 -7.07 -6.57
CA GLY A 26 -0.93 -7.28 -8.02
C GLY A 26 0.43 -7.14 -8.69
N ILE A 27 1.20 -6.11 -8.33
CA ILE A 27 2.58 -5.92 -8.83
C ILE A 27 3.49 -7.07 -8.40
N ILE A 28 3.40 -7.53 -7.15
CA ILE A 28 4.20 -8.67 -6.66
C ILE A 28 3.88 -9.93 -7.47
N ILE A 29 2.59 -10.25 -7.65
CA ILE A 29 2.16 -11.41 -8.46
C ILE A 29 2.67 -11.28 -9.90
N TRP A 30 2.56 -10.09 -10.49
CA TRP A 30 3.00 -9.83 -11.85
C TRP A 30 4.51 -10.00 -12.01
N ILE A 31 5.30 -9.51 -11.06
CA ILE A 31 6.76 -9.70 -11.01
C ILE A 31 7.10 -11.19 -10.91
N ILE A 32 6.45 -11.94 -10.01
CA ILE A 32 6.68 -13.39 -9.88
C ILE A 32 6.38 -14.11 -11.19
N ASN A 33 5.29 -13.73 -11.87
CA ASN A 33 4.93 -14.30 -13.17
C ASN A 33 6.00 -14.00 -14.24
N LEU A 34 6.51 -12.77 -14.29
CA LEU A 34 7.60 -12.38 -15.20
C LEU A 34 8.89 -13.18 -14.93
N ILE A 35 9.23 -13.38 -13.66
CA ILE A 35 10.37 -14.21 -13.27
C ILE A 35 10.17 -15.64 -13.74
N SER A 36 8.99 -16.22 -13.51
CA SER A 36 8.68 -17.59 -13.94
C SER A 36 8.85 -17.76 -15.45
N ILE A 37 8.32 -16.82 -16.25
CA ILE A 37 8.45 -16.83 -17.71
C ILE A 37 9.92 -16.67 -18.13
N SER A 38 10.66 -15.76 -17.49
CA SER A 38 12.07 -15.53 -17.83
C SER A 38 12.94 -16.76 -17.55
N VAL A 39 12.66 -17.48 -16.46
CA VAL A 39 13.36 -18.72 -16.11
C VAL A 39 13.03 -19.84 -17.09
N GLU A 40 11.75 -19.95 -17.51
CA GLU A 40 11.31 -20.96 -18.47
C GLU A 40 11.95 -20.77 -19.85
N LEU A 41 12.15 -19.52 -20.27
CA LEU A 41 12.77 -19.20 -21.56
C LEU A 41 14.30 -19.36 -21.59
N GLN A 42 14.95 -19.75 -20.48
CA GLN A 42 16.42 -19.82 -20.34
C GLN A 42 17.14 -18.50 -20.73
N ASP A 43 16.43 -17.37 -20.71
CA ASP A 43 17.07 -16.08 -20.89
C ASP A 43 18.05 -15.89 -19.73
N ALA A 44 19.30 -15.53 -20.06
CA ALA A 44 20.31 -15.23 -19.05
C ALA A 44 19.69 -14.28 -18.02
N PRO A 45 19.76 -14.57 -16.71
CA PRO A 45 19.08 -13.77 -15.69
C PRO A 45 19.59 -12.33 -15.78
N GLY A 46 18.81 -11.51 -16.48
CA GLY A 46 19.23 -10.17 -16.85
C GLY A 46 19.09 -9.21 -15.68
N VAL A 47 19.71 -8.04 -15.79
CA VAL A 47 19.58 -6.92 -14.85
C VAL A 47 18.10 -6.60 -14.56
N SER A 48 17.21 -6.79 -15.55
CA SER A 48 15.75 -6.64 -15.42
C SER A 48 15.12 -7.53 -14.33
N LEU A 49 15.61 -8.77 -14.18
CA LEU A 49 15.12 -9.72 -13.19
C LEU A 49 15.55 -9.29 -11.77
N GLY A 50 16.79 -8.80 -11.64
CA GLY A 50 17.30 -8.20 -10.40
C GLY A 50 16.53 -6.95 -9.98
N ILE A 51 16.24 -6.04 -10.92
CA ILE A 51 15.42 -4.84 -10.65
C ILE A 51 14.02 -5.22 -10.17
N SER A 52 13.40 -6.22 -10.81
CA SER A 52 12.07 -6.70 -10.45
C SER A 52 12.06 -7.33 -9.05
N LEU A 53 13.11 -8.06 -8.68
CA LEU A 53 13.26 -8.63 -7.33
C LEU A 53 13.38 -7.55 -6.24
N VAL A 54 14.13 -6.48 -6.50
CA VAL A 54 14.30 -5.34 -5.56
C VAL A 54 13.03 -4.49 -5.48
N ALA A 55 12.21 -4.46 -6.52
CA ALA A 55 10.96 -3.71 -6.51
C ALA A 55 9.96 -4.24 -5.45
N ILE A 56 9.90 -5.55 -5.21
CA ILE A 56 9.00 -6.17 -4.21
C ILE A 56 9.18 -5.56 -2.81
N PRO A 57 10.38 -5.58 -2.18
CA PRO A 57 10.56 -5.01 -0.85
C PRO A 57 10.37 -3.48 -0.83
N VAL A 58 10.66 -2.77 -1.92
CA VAL A 58 10.39 -1.33 -2.04
C VAL A 58 8.89 -1.04 -1.96
N PHE A 59 8.07 -1.74 -2.76
CA PHE A 59 6.62 -1.56 -2.74
C PHE A 59 5.99 -1.96 -1.40
N ILE A 60 6.49 -3.03 -0.76
CA ILE A 60 6.05 -3.41 0.59
C ILE A 60 6.40 -2.31 1.60
N THR A 61 7.62 -1.79 1.56
CA THR A 61 8.05 -0.72 2.49
C THR A 61 7.18 0.52 2.34
N LEU A 62 6.90 0.95 1.10
CA LEU A 62 6.00 2.07 0.84
C LEU A 62 4.58 1.82 1.35
N ALA A 63 4.03 0.62 1.14
CA ALA A 63 2.73 0.24 1.65
C ALA A 63 2.68 0.27 3.18
N CYS A 64 3.74 -0.22 3.85
CA CYS A 64 3.87 -0.18 5.30
C CYS A 64 3.94 1.25 5.83
N ILE A 65 4.73 2.14 5.21
CA ILE A 65 4.82 3.56 5.59
C ILE A 65 3.46 4.24 5.48
N LEU A 66 2.74 4.04 4.36
CA LEU A 66 1.40 4.60 4.18
C LEU A 66 0.39 4.03 5.20
N THR A 67 0.49 2.74 5.50
CA THR A 67 -0.34 2.09 6.53
C THR A 67 -0.09 2.70 7.90
N TYR A 68 1.18 2.91 8.25
CA TYR A 68 1.57 3.55 9.50
C TYR A 68 1.04 4.98 9.58
N ALA A 69 1.21 5.77 8.51
CA ALA A 69 0.70 7.14 8.44
C ALA A 69 -0.84 7.17 8.60
N TYR A 70 -1.57 6.28 7.91
CA TYR A 70 -3.01 6.15 8.04
C TYR A 70 -3.44 5.88 9.49
N PHE A 71 -2.77 4.94 10.17
CA PHE A 71 -3.06 4.62 11.57
C PHE A 71 -2.70 5.78 12.51
N GLY A 72 -1.61 6.49 12.23
CA GLY A 72 -1.19 7.69 12.96
C GLY A 72 -2.22 8.82 12.89
N PHE A 73 -2.74 9.12 11.70
CA PHE A 73 -3.80 10.13 11.52
C PHE A 73 -5.10 9.75 12.24
N LYS A 74 -5.49 8.48 12.19
CA LYS A 74 -6.68 7.98 12.88
C LYS A 74 -6.55 8.09 14.41
N LYS A 75 -5.38 7.76 14.97
CA LYS A 75 -5.12 7.85 16.42
C LYS A 75 -5.16 9.30 16.92
N ASN A 76 -4.58 10.24 16.18
CA ASN A 76 -4.56 11.66 16.58
C ASN A 76 -5.96 12.28 16.58
N THR A 77 -6.79 11.93 15.58
CA THR A 77 -8.19 12.39 15.52
C THR A 77 -9.01 11.90 16.71
N SER A 78 -8.80 10.65 17.16
CA SER A 78 -9.49 10.11 18.34
C SER A 78 -9.04 10.75 19.66
N ASN A 79 -7.76 11.13 19.78
CA ASN A 79 -7.22 11.70 21.01
C ASN A 79 -7.68 13.16 21.23
N LEU A 80 -7.76 13.95 20.15
CA LEU A 80 -8.28 15.32 20.20
C LEU A 80 -9.78 15.39 20.55
N LYS A 81 -10.56 14.36 20.21
CA LYS A 81 -11.99 14.29 20.58
C LYS A 81 -12.19 14.12 22.09
N ASN A 82 -11.33 13.36 22.75
CA ASN A 82 -11.46 13.08 24.18
C ASN A 82 -11.11 14.29 25.05
N HIS A 83 -10.16 15.13 24.61
CA HIS A 83 -9.73 16.29 25.40
C HIS A 83 -10.67 17.51 25.31
N SER A 84 -11.69 17.46 24.45
CA SER A 84 -12.74 18.49 24.35
C SER A 84 -14.01 18.14 25.14
N GLU A 85 -14.04 16.97 25.78
CA GLU A 85 -15.16 16.49 26.61
C GLU A 85 -14.84 16.60 28.12
N ASP A 86 -13.64 17.08 28.48
CA ASP A 86 -13.19 17.43 29.84
C ASP A 86 -13.21 18.97 30.06
#